data_AF-F8GG80-F1
#
_entry.id   AF-F8GG80-F1
#
_cell.length_a   1.000
_cell.length_b   1.000
_cell.length_c   1.000
_cell.angle_alpha   90.00
_cell.angle_beta   90.00
_cell.angle_gamma   90.00
#
_symmetry.space_group_name_H-M   'P 1'
#
loop_
_entity.id
_entity.type
_entity.pdbx_description
1 polymer ?
#
loop_
_entity_poly.entity_id
_entity_poly.type
_entity_poly.pdbx_seq_one_letter_code
_entity_poly.pdbx_strand_id
1 'polypeptide(L)'
;MVRLFALALVVISNIAYAAETYICIAEAGAGVEHGDKGIHAAIYDVSNKKYIQSNEQGEWVVKELGNEIPIFDKCISSSFCERKEMYGGTFIRGPDGVFTIVWLTGNKEALTMLVAKGRCSKVSH
;
A
#
# COMPACT_ATOMS: atom_id res chain seq x y z
N MET A 1 -34.56 33.62 23.59
CA MET A 1 -33.18 33.09 23.77
C MET A 1 -33.11 31.62 23.35
N VAL A 2 -33.33 31.29 22.06
CA VAL A 2 -33.23 29.89 21.56
C VAL A 2 -32.77 29.91 20.11
N ARG A 3 -31.64 30.58 19.80
CA ARG A 3 -31.08 30.57 18.43
C ARG A 3 -29.55 30.51 18.37
N LEU A 4 -28.84 30.34 19.49
CA LEU A 4 -27.38 30.25 19.49
C LEU A 4 -26.80 28.82 19.54
N PHE A 5 -27.61 27.79 19.80
CA PHE A 5 -27.08 26.42 19.96
C PHE A 5 -26.85 25.64 18.66
N ALA A 6 -27.41 26.09 17.52
CA ALA A 6 -27.30 25.35 16.26
C ALA A 6 -25.99 25.63 15.50
N LEU A 7 -25.34 26.77 15.71
CA LEU A 7 -24.12 27.14 14.97
C LEU A 7 -22.85 26.46 15.52
N ALA A 8 -22.86 26.04 16.80
CA ALA A 8 -21.71 25.39 17.43
C ALA A 8 -21.55 23.92 16.99
N LEU A 9 -22.59 23.27 16.46
CA LEU A 9 -22.55 21.85 16.10
C LEU A 9 -21.95 21.57 14.71
N VAL A 10 -21.91 22.57 13.82
CA VAL A 10 -21.40 22.42 12.44
C VAL A 10 -19.88 22.57 12.36
N VAL A 11 -19.24 23.13 13.40
CA VAL A 11 -17.79 23.39 13.40
C VAL A 11 -16.97 22.18 13.89
N ILE A 12 -17.60 21.17 14.49
CA ILE A 12 -16.88 20.06 15.17
C ILE A 12 -16.69 18.83 14.26
N SER A 13 -17.34 18.74 13.10
CA SER A 13 -17.27 17.53 12.25
C SER A 13 -16.19 17.56 11.16
N ASN A 14 -15.47 18.67 10.96
CA ASN A 14 -14.29 18.73 10.10
C ASN A 14 -13.00 18.69 10.93
N ILE A 15 -12.91 17.75 11.87
CA ILE A 15 -11.59 17.19 12.18
C ILE A 15 -11.23 16.38 10.93
N ALA A 16 -10.78 17.10 9.90
CA ALA A 16 -9.96 16.52 8.85
C ALA A 16 -8.73 15.99 9.58
N TYR A 17 -8.83 14.76 10.09
CA TYR A 17 -7.65 13.97 10.39
C TYR A 17 -6.87 13.99 9.08
N ALA A 18 -5.82 14.81 9.03
CA ALA A 18 -4.93 14.86 7.89
C ALA A 18 -4.48 13.42 7.67
N ALA A 19 -4.97 12.80 6.59
CA ALA A 19 -4.73 11.40 6.32
C ALA A 19 -3.22 11.22 6.27
N GLU A 20 -2.68 10.45 7.21
CA GLU A 20 -1.25 10.16 7.20
C GLU A 20 -0.92 9.50 5.89
N THR A 21 -0.04 10.12 5.10
CA THR A 21 0.29 9.67 3.76
C THR A 21 1.79 9.45 3.67
N TYR A 22 2.19 8.32 3.10
CA TYR A 22 3.58 7.95 2.87
C TYR A 22 3.78 7.61 1.40
N ILE A 23 4.84 8.14 0.80
CA ILE A 23 5.29 7.73 -0.53
C ILE A 23 6.44 6.74 -0.34
N CYS A 24 6.27 5.54 -0.88
CA CYS A 24 7.19 4.43 -0.76
C CYS A 24 7.80 4.08 -2.12
N ILE A 25 9.11 4.16 -2.25
CA ILE A 25 9.83 3.97 -3.52
C ILE A 25 10.64 2.68 -3.43
N ALA A 26 10.38 1.73 -4.32
CA ALA A 26 11.13 0.48 -4.36
C ALA A 26 12.57 0.73 -4.84
N GLU A 27 13.53 0.09 -4.18
CA GLU A 27 14.96 0.21 -4.46
C GLU A 27 15.56 -1.12 -4.97
N ALA A 28 15.02 -2.25 -4.53
CA ALA A 28 15.45 -3.58 -4.95
C ALA A 28 14.28 -4.55 -5.05
N GLY A 29 14.29 -5.40 -6.08
CA GLY A 29 13.26 -6.39 -6.35
C GLY A 29 13.84 -7.74 -6.72
N ALA A 30 13.25 -8.81 -6.19
CA ALA A 30 13.58 -10.19 -6.55
C ALA A 30 12.29 -11.03 -6.55
N GLY A 31 12.32 -12.18 -7.21
CA GLY A 31 11.16 -13.05 -7.22
C GLY A 31 11.45 -14.46 -7.68
N VAL A 32 10.42 -15.28 -7.57
CA VAL A 32 10.39 -16.64 -8.09
C VAL A 32 9.25 -16.74 -9.08
N GLU A 33 9.57 -17.16 -10.29
CA GLU A 33 8.61 -17.43 -11.36
C GLU A 33 8.41 -18.94 -11.51
N HIS A 34 7.15 -19.34 -11.62
CA HIS A 34 6.74 -20.68 -11.99
C HIS A 34 5.97 -20.61 -13.31
N GLY A 35 6.54 -21.21 -14.35
CA GLY A 35 5.87 -21.38 -15.65
C GLY A 35 6.18 -22.75 -16.26
N ASP A 36 5.82 -22.94 -17.53
CA ASP A 36 5.90 -24.24 -18.21
C ASP A 36 7.30 -24.90 -18.22
N LYS A 37 8.36 -24.08 -18.11
CA LYS A 37 9.76 -24.54 -18.11
C LYS A 37 10.30 -24.85 -16.71
N GLY A 38 9.46 -24.73 -15.66
CA GLY A 38 9.82 -24.98 -14.26
C GLY A 38 9.85 -23.73 -13.40
N ILE A 39 10.51 -23.85 -12.24
CA ILE A 39 10.60 -22.80 -11.22
C ILE A 39 11.99 -22.16 -11.27
N HIS A 40 12.07 -20.84 -11.34
CA HIS A 40 13.33 -20.11 -11.38
C HIS A 40 13.28 -18.81 -10.57
N ALA A 41 14.44 -18.38 -10.08
CA ALA A 41 14.59 -17.13 -9.36
C ALA A 41 15.19 -16.06 -10.29
N ALA A 42 14.75 -14.80 -10.12
CA ALA A 42 15.25 -13.67 -10.88
C ALA A 42 15.28 -12.38 -10.04
N ILE A 43 16.14 -11.44 -10.46
CA ILE A 43 16.15 -10.05 -9.99
C ILE A 43 15.29 -9.25 -10.96
N TYR A 44 14.42 -8.38 -10.42
CA TYR A 44 13.50 -7.58 -11.21
C TYR A 44 13.81 -6.09 -11.04
N ASP A 45 13.76 -5.36 -12.14
CA ASP A 45 13.81 -3.90 -12.10
C ASP A 45 12.51 -3.35 -11.49
N VAL A 46 12.66 -2.61 -10.40
CA VAL A 46 11.56 -2.00 -9.65
C VAL A 46 11.68 -0.47 -9.59
N SER A 47 12.54 0.13 -10.42
CA SER A 47 12.81 1.57 -10.42
C SER A 47 11.56 2.42 -10.71
N ASN A 48 10.57 1.87 -11.42
CA ASN A 48 9.28 2.50 -11.68
C ASN A 48 8.21 2.21 -10.61
N LYS A 49 8.50 1.37 -9.61
CA LYS A 49 7.53 0.97 -8.59
C LYS A 49 7.52 1.94 -7.41
N LYS A 50 6.43 2.71 -7.35
CA LYS A 50 6.16 3.68 -6.31
C LYS A 50 4.77 3.41 -5.73
N TYR A 51 4.65 3.49 -4.42
CA TYR A 51 3.42 3.19 -3.71
C TYR A 51 3.03 4.36 -2.81
N ILE A 52 1.73 4.58 -2.66
CA ILE A 52 1.16 5.47 -1.65
C ILE A 52 0.53 4.59 -0.59
N GLN A 53 0.93 4.80 0.67
CA GLN A 53 0.23 4.26 1.83
C GLN A 53 -0.47 5.42 2.56
N SER A 54 -1.79 5.39 2.64
CA SER A 54 -2.62 6.44 3.24
C SER A 54 -3.55 5.88 4.30
N ASN A 55 -3.84 6.67 5.34
CA ASN A 55 -4.93 6.40 6.28
C ASN A 55 -6.18 7.15 5.83
N GLU A 56 -6.95 6.55 4.93
CA GLU A 56 -8.19 7.10 4.38
C GLU A 56 -9.34 6.71 5.32
N GLN A 57 -9.95 7.71 5.98
CA GLN A 57 -11.15 7.52 6.82
C GLN A 57 -10.99 6.54 7.99
N GLY A 58 -9.77 6.33 8.50
CA GLY A 58 -9.47 5.41 9.59
C GLY A 58 -9.04 4.02 9.13
N GLU A 59 -9.04 3.77 7.82
CA GLU A 59 -8.53 2.53 7.22
C GLU A 59 -7.25 2.82 6.44
N TRP A 60 -6.25 1.95 6.62
CA TRP A 60 -5.03 2.03 5.83
C TRP A 60 -5.27 1.43 4.45
N VAL A 61 -4.75 2.10 3.42
CA VAL A 61 -4.86 1.70 2.02
C VAL A 61 -3.49 1.83 1.37
N VAL A 62 -3.17 0.91 0.45
CA VAL A 62 -1.95 0.98 -0.37
C VAL A 62 -2.33 0.98 -1.84
N LYS A 63 -1.82 1.95 -2.59
CA LYS A 63 -2.05 2.14 -4.04
C LYS A 63 -0.70 2.25 -4.76
N GLU A 64 -0.63 1.89 -6.03
CA GLU A 64 0.52 2.25 -6.88
C GLU A 64 0.37 3.73 -7.27
N LEU A 65 1.46 4.50 -7.29
CA LEU A 65 1.41 5.92 -7.61
C LEU A 65 0.86 6.11 -9.04
N GLY A 66 -0.20 6.90 -9.19
CA GLY A 66 -0.90 7.10 -10.45
C GLY A 66 -2.00 6.07 -10.75
N ASN A 67 -2.28 5.16 -9.81
CA ASN A 67 -3.41 4.24 -9.86
C ASN A 67 -4.33 4.49 -8.66
N GLU A 68 -5.63 4.69 -8.93
CA GLU A 68 -6.63 4.94 -7.89
C GLU A 68 -7.11 3.66 -7.20
N ILE A 69 -6.86 2.50 -7.81
CA ILE A 69 -7.32 1.21 -7.30
C ILE A 69 -6.33 0.69 -6.24
N PRO A 70 -6.80 0.41 -5.02
CA PRO A 70 -5.99 -0.23 -3.98
C PRO A 70 -5.42 -1.58 -4.42
N ILE A 71 -4.18 -1.86 -4.03
CA ILE A 71 -3.49 -3.13 -4.32
C ILE A 71 -4.02 -4.26 -3.40
N PHE A 72 -4.48 -3.89 -2.19
CA PHE A 72 -4.95 -4.83 -1.17
C PHE A 72 -6.37 -4.47 -0.73
N ASP A 73 -7.17 -5.50 -0.43
CA ASP A 73 -8.57 -5.33 -0.02
C ASP A 73 -8.69 -4.79 1.42
N LYS A 74 -7.68 -5.05 2.28
CA LYS A 74 -7.68 -4.62 3.67
C LYS A 74 -6.28 -4.47 4.24
N CYS A 75 -6.05 -3.40 5.00
CA CYS A 75 -4.92 -3.31 5.92
C CYS A 75 -5.35 -3.64 7.36
N ILE A 76 -4.64 -4.56 8.00
CA ILE A 76 -4.90 -4.96 9.39
C ILE A 76 -4.29 -3.92 10.34
N SER A 77 -3.21 -3.26 9.93
CA SER A 77 -2.54 -2.20 10.70
C SER A 77 -1.90 -1.15 9.78
N SER A 78 -1.33 -0.10 10.37
CA SER A 78 -0.51 0.90 9.65
C SER A 78 0.76 0.35 9.01
N SER A 79 1.09 -0.91 9.29
CA SER A 79 2.31 -1.57 8.85
C SER A 79 2.03 -2.93 8.21
N PHE A 80 0.77 -3.30 7.95
CA PHE A 80 0.45 -4.62 7.40
C PHE A 80 -0.85 -4.61 6.60
N CYS A 81 -0.77 -5.01 5.32
CA CYS A 81 -1.90 -5.19 4.42
C CYS A 81 -1.89 -6.55 3.74
N GLU A 82 -3.07 -7.13 3.45
CA GLU A 82 -3.25 -8.45 2.83
C GLU A 82 -4.48 -8.49 1.91
N ARG A 83 -4.49 -9.36 0.89
CA ARG A 83 -5.61 -9.59 -0.04
C ARG A 83 -6.34 -10.91 0.24
N LYS A 84 -7.68 -10.95 0.13
CA LYS A 84 -8.51 -12.10 0.52
C LYS A 84 -8.77 -13.11 -0.61
N GLU A 85 -8.62 -12.75 -1.88
CA GLU A 85 -9.00 -13.60 -3.01
C GLU A 85 -7.82 -14.09 -3.86
N MET A 86 -7.41 -15.34 -3.55
CA MET A 86 -6.58 -16.31 -4.30
C MET A 86 -5.20 -15.91 -4.84
N TYR A 87 -4.83 -14.63 -4.88
CA TYR A 87 -3.46 -14.18 -5.14
C TYR A 87 -3.08 -13.09 -4.14
N GLY A 88 -2.36 -13.56 -3.12
CA GLY A 88 -1.94 -12.81 -1.96
C GLY A 88 -0.72 -11.94 -2.22
N GLY A 89 -0.69 -10.86 -1.46
CA GLY A 89 0.51 -10.08 -1.26
C GLY A 89 0.46 -9.48 0.13
N THR A 90 1.61 -9.02 0.60
CA THR A 90 1.68 -8.26 1.84
C THR A 90 2.40 -6.96 1.60
N PHE A 91 1.97 -5.91 2.30
CA PHE A 91 2.74 -4.68 2.42
C PHE A 91 3.08 -4.44 3.88
N ILE A 92 4.38 -4.34 4.16
CA ILE A 92 4.91 -4.13 5.49
C ILE A 92 5.79 -2.89 5.50
N ARG A 93 5.53 -1.94 6.39
CA ARG A 93 6.40 -0.78 6.63
C ARG A 93 6.94 -0.81 8.05
N GLY A 94 8.25 -0.88 8.18
CA GLY A 94 8.96 -0.81 9.44
C GLY A 94 8.98 0.60 10.04
N PRO A 95 9.29 0.72 11.34
CA PRO A 95 9.42 2.02 12.01
C PRO A 95 10.61 2.84 11.50
N ASP A 96 11.59 2.20 10.86
CA ASP A 96 12.75 2.81 10.19
C ASP A 96 12.42 3.38 8.80
N GLY A 97 11.16 3.31 8.38
CA GLY A 97 10.70 3.75 7.07
C GLY A 97 11.03 2.78 5.93
N VAL A 98 11.63 1.63 6.21
CA VAL A 98 11.84 0.59 5.19
C VAL A 98 10.54 -0.15 4.96
N PHE A 99 10.15 -0.34 3.70
CA PHE A 99 9.02 -1.20 3.38
C PHE A 99 9.43 -2.46 2.65
N THR A 100 8.56 -3.46 2.75
CA THR A 100 8.58 -4.70 1.99
C THR A 100 7.21 -4.88 1.38
N ILE A 101 7.14 -5.07 0.08
CA ILE A 101 5.91 -5.51 -0.57
C ILE A 101 6.18 -6.86 -1.23
N VAL A 102 5.31 -7.83 -0.95
CA VAL A 102 5.25 -9.10 -1.65
C VAL A 102 3.96 -9.10 -2.44
N TRP A 103 3.99 -9.50 -3.70
CA TRP A 103 2.76 -9.67 -4.48
C TRP A 103 2.95 -10.72 -5.55
N LEU A 104 1.85 -11.35 -5.92
CA LEU A 104 1.78 -12.27 -7.05
C LEU A 104 1.37 -11.49 -8.30
N THR A 105 2.11 -11.68 -9.38
CA THR A 105 1.81 -11.13 -10.70
C THR A 105 2.05 -12.20 -11.75
N GLY A 106 1.40 -12.12 -12.89
CA GLY A 106 1.55 -13.13 -13.94
C GLY A 106 0.30 -13.29 -14.77
N ASN A 107 0.34 -14.29 -15.65
CA ASN A 107 -0.77 -14.71 -16.48
C ASN A 107 -1.08 -16.19 -16.21
N LYS A 108 -1.87 -16.84 -17.08
CA LYS A 108 -2.23 -18.25 -16.91
C LYS A 108 -1.07 -19.23 -17.09
N GLU A 109 0.01 -18.80 -17.74
CA GLU A 109 1.16 -19.62 -18.14
C GLU A 109 2.36 -19.43 -17.21
N ALA A 110 2.47 -18.28 -16.56
CA ALA A 110 3.53 -17.95 -15.62
C ALA A 110 2.99 -17.14 -14.44
N LEU A 111 3.27 -17.62 -13.23
CA LEU A 111 2.99 -16.92 -11.97
C LEU A 111 4.31 -16.55 -11.30
N THR A 112 4.47 -15.27 -11.00
CA THR A 112 5.65 -14.72 -10.33
C THR A 112 5.26 -14.21 -8.95
N MET A 113 5.95 -14.71 -7.92
CA MET A 113 5.96 -14.08 -6.60
C MET A 113 7.11 -13.08 -6.56
N LEU A 114 6.77 -11.80 -6.51
CA LEU A 114 7.74 -10.70 -6.40
C LEU A 114 7.82 -10.23 -4.95
N VAL A 115 9.02 -9.93 -4.51
CA VAL A 115 9.31 -9.14 -3.32
C VAL A 115 10.08 -7.90 -3.73
N ALA A 116 9.63 -6.73 -3.27
CA ALA A 116 10.39 -5.50 -3.39
C ALA A 116 10.61 -4.88 -2.01
N LYS A 117 11.78 -4.28 -1.83
CA LYS A 117 12.13 -3.46 -0.67
C LYS A 117 12.52 -2.06 -1.11
N GLY A 118 12.27 -1.10 -0.24
CA GLY A 118 12.67 0.27 -0.46
C GLY A 118 12.33 1.14 0.74
N ARG A 119 12.19 2.45 0.51
CA ARG A 119 12.00 3.43 1.58
C ARG A 119 10.73 4.23 1.40
N CYS A 120 10.10 4.55 2.52
CA CYS A 120 8.94 5.41 2.62
C CYS A 120 9.32 6.75 3.23
N SER A 121 8.77 7.83 2.67
CA SER A 121 8.84 9.17 3.23
C SER A 121 7.43 9.65 3.55
N LYS A 122 7.24 10.24 4.73
CA LYS A 122 5.96 10.85 5.12
C LYS A 122 5.74 12.10 4.26
N VAL A 123 4.56 12.22 3.69
CA VAL A 123 4.09 13.45 3.04
C VAL A 123 3.47 14.30 4.13
N SER A 124 4.19 15.32 4.58
CA SER A 124 3.66 16.33 5.50
C SER A 124 2.84 17.35 4.72
N HIS A 125 1.57 17.54 5.11
CA HIS A 125 0.77 18.71 4.75
C HIS A 125 1.15 19.90 5.63
#